data_AF-W7LBL5-F1
#
_entry.id   AF-W7LBL5-F1
#
_cell.length_a   1.000
_cell.length_b   1.000
_cell.length_c   1.000
_cell.angle_alpha   90.00
_cell.angle_beta   90.00
_cell.angle_gamma   90.00
#
_symmetry.space_group_name_H-M   'P 1'
#
loop_
_entity.id
_entity.type
_entity.pdbx_description
1 polymer ?
#
loop_
_entity_poly.entity_id
_entity_poly.type
_entity_poly.pdbx_seq_one_letter_code
_entity_poly.pdbx_strand_id
1 'polypeptide(L)'
;MFGSQGYRPPMALCERKLNQMKGRVFNLQIATNSPVDPIAEDAFQSMLDNSMVSTFGQSTILDRFRTVIGVFNYINHPSARTILNRNIRDMRTALIEIGGAVPQLNPAVALFDEFVPAWYQYAARLRRDWLRRLLTATRDRVNDEIRVGNRVPGAQQFIADINYLISRLDDMVAPPIERT
;
A
#
# COMPACT_ATOMS: atom_id res chain seq x y z
N MET A 1 -8.19 -2.46 -15.79
CA MET A 1 -7.90 -3.05 -14.46
C MET A 1 -6.98 -2.12 -13.70
N PHE A 2 -7.23 -1.87 -12.42
CA PHE A 2 -6.53 -0.91 -11.53
C PHE A 2 -5.04 -1.22 -11.23
N GLY A 3 -4.38 -1.97 -12.13
CA GLY A 3 -2.93 -2.22 -12.20
C GLY A 3 -2.32 -1.94 -13.58
N SER A 4 -3.09 -1.49 -14.58
CA SER A 4 -2.49 -1.03 -15.84
C SER A 4 -1.95 0.39 -15.66
N GLN A 5 -0.82 0.69 -16.32
CA GLN A 5 -0.10 1.96 -16.19
C GLN A 5 -0.93 3.23 -16.54
N GLY A 6 -2.18 3.08 -17.00
CA GLY A 6 -3.09 4.14 -17.43
C GLY A 6 -3.95 4.83 -16.34
N TYR A 7 -4.14 4.25 -15.15
CA TYR A 7 -4.99 4.88 -14.10
C TYR A 7 -4.20 5.76 -13.11
N ARG A 8 -3.43 6.70 -13.67
CA ARG A 8 -2.79 7.83 -12.96
C ARG A 8 -3.70 9.05 -12.62
N PRO A 9 -4.93 9.26 -13.15
CA PRO A 9 -5.64 10.54 -13.00
C PRO A 9 -5.99 11.03 -11.58
N PRO A 10 -6.38 10.19 -10.60
CA PRO A 10 -6.91 10.73 -9.34
C PRO A 10 -5.86 11.44 -8.47
N MET A 11 -4.59 11.43 -8.85
CA MET A 11 -3.48 11.90 -8.03
C MET A 11 -2.45 12.77 -8.79
N ALA A 12 -2.81 13.39 -9.91
CA ALA A 12 -1.91 14.35 -10.57
C ALA A 12 -1.48 15.52 -9.63
N LEU A 13 -2.16 15.71 -8.50
CA LEU A 13 -1.95 16.76 -7.52
C LEU A 13 -1.16 16.35 -6.26
N CYS A 14 -0.69 15.10 -6.13
CA CYS A 14 0.12 14.67 -4.98
C CYS A 14 1.51 14.16 -5.40
N GLU A 15 2.49 14.43 -4.53
CA GLU A 15 3.92 14.17 -4.74
C GLU A 15 4.21 12.87 -5.50
N ARG A 16 5.10 12.95 -6.51
CA ARG A 16 5.54 11.83 -7.35
C ARG A 16 5.84 10.54 -6.57
N LYS A 17 6.37 10.67 -5.35
CA LYS A 17 6.70 9.54 -4.45
C LYS A 17 5.45 8.74 -4.01
N LEU A 18 4.38 9.41 -3.59
CA LEU A 18 3.12 8.76 -3.20
C LEU A 18 2.45 8.08 -4.40
N ASN A 19 2.55 8.70 -5.57
CA ASN A 19 2.04 8.13 -6.82
C ASN A 19 2.75 6.84 -7.23
N GLN A 20 4.08 6.83 -7.18
CA GLN A 20 4.87 5.62 -7.44
C GLN A 20 4.59 4.54 -6.40
N MET A 21 4.49 4.92 -5.11
CA MET A 21 4.20 3.97 -4.04
C MET A 21 2.80 3.37 -4.16
N LYS A 22 1.77 4.17 -4.50
CA LYS A 22 0.42 3.66 -4.81
C LYS A 22 0.49 2.59 -5.89
N GLY A 23 1.17 2.88 -7.00
CA GLY A 23 1.33 1.94 -8.11
C GLY A 23 1.86 0.61 -7.62
N ARG A 24 2.86 0.60 -6.72
CA ARG A 24 3.41 -0.63 -6.16
C ARG A 24 2.48 -1.30 -5.14
N VAL A 25 1.87 -0.53 -4.22
CA VAL A 25 0.94 -1.02 -3.20
C VAL A 25 -0.23 -1.77 -3.84
N PHE A 26 -0.75 -1.28 -4.97
CA PHE A 26 -1.88 -1.89 -5.65
C PHE A 26 -1.51 -2.78 -6.85
N ASN A 27 -0.23 -2.87 -7.20
CA ASN A 27 0.21 -3.84 -8.20
C ASN A 27 0.32 -5.22 -7.56
N LEU A 28 -0.65 -6.08 -7.88
CA LEU A 28 -0.64 -7.49 -7.53
C LEU A 28 -0.08 -8.27 -8.72
N GLN A 29 0.96 -9.06 -8.49
CA GLN A 29 1.50 -9.90 -9.54
C GLN A 29 0.58 -11.11 -9.71
N ILE A 30 -0.25 -11.09 -10.77
CA ILE A 30 -1.33 -12.06 -11.00
C ILE A 30 -0.82 -13.51 -11.00
N ALA A 31 0.42 -13.74 -11.47
CA ALA A 31 1.00 -15.08 -11.59
C ALA A 31 1.40 -15.72 -10.25
N THR A 32 1.79 -14.94 -9.25
CA THR A 32 2.28 -15.44 -7.96
C THR A 32 1.28 -15.19 -6.83
N ASN A 33 0.22 -14.41 -7.10
CA ASN A 33 -0.68 -13.85 -6.10
C ASN A 33 0.05 -13.11 -4.97
N SER A 34 1.33 -12.78 -5.21
CA SER A 34 2.18 -12.07 -4.29
C SER A 34 2.04 -10.57 -4.57
N PRO A 35 1.93 -9.75 -3.52
CA PRO A 35 2.02 -8.31 -3.69
C PRO A 35 3.36 -8.00 -4.37
N VAL A 36 3.39 -7.14 -5.41
CA VAL A 36 4.69 -6.60 -5.85
C VAL A 36 5.24 -5.84 -4.65
N ASP A 37 6.40 -6.26 -4.14
CA ASP A 37 6.95 -5.63 -2.95
C ASP A 37 7.13 -4.13 -3.22
N PRO A 38 6.51 -3.24 -2.41
CA PRO A 38 6.68 -1.80 -2.59
C PRO A 38 8.14 -1.38 -2.40
N ILE A 39 8.88 -2.22 -1.67
CA ILE A 39 10.31 -2.21 -1.41
C ILE A 39 10.84 -3.59 -1.81
N ALA A 40 11.61 -3.69 -2.90
CA ALA A 40 12.23 -4.96 -3.29
C ALA A 40 13.08 -5.54 -2.14
N GLU A 41 13.17 -6.86 -2.04
CA GLU A 41 13.79 -7.53 -0.89
C GLU A 41 15.27 -7.14 -0.69
N ASP A 42 16.03 -7.05 -1.78
CA ASP A 42 17.41 -6.55 -1.79
C ASP A 42 17.52 -5.11 -1.28
N ALA A 43 16.61 -4.24 -1.73
CA ALA A 43 16.53 -2.86 -1.27
C ALA A 43 16.11 -2.78 0.21
N PHE A 44 15.25 -3.69 0.68
CA PHE A 44 14.86 -3.77 2.09
C PHE A 44 16.05 -4.16 2.96
N GLN A 45 16.78 -5.23 2.61
CA GLN A 45 17.94 -5.66 3.39
C GLN A 45 19.00 -4.57 3.46
N SER A 46 19.30 -3.91 2.33
CA SER A 46 20.23 -2.78 2.32
C SER A 46 19.77 -1.63 3.23
N MET A 47 18.47 -1.31 3.26
CA MET A 47 17.96 -0.29 4.19
C MET A 47 18.00 -0.76 5.64
N LEU A 48 17.74 -2.03 5.90
CA LEU A 48 17.81 -2.62 7.23
C LEU A 48 19.23 -2.53 7.79
N ASP A 49 20.23 -2.95 7.02
CA ASP A 49 21.64 -2.86 7.41
C ASP A 49 22.06 -1.41 7.70
N ASN A 50 21.69 -0.48 6.80
CA ASN A 50 21.97 0.94 6.98
C ASN A 50 21.31 1.54 8.23
N SER A 51 20.14 1.03 8.62
CA SER A 51 19.43 1.46 9.83
C SER A 51 20.06 0.97 11.13
N MET A 52 20.89 -0.08 11.08
CA MET A 52 21.64 -0.55 12.26
C MET A 52 22.82 0.37 12.58
N VAL A 53 23.41 1.00 11.57
CA VAL A 53 24.66 1.77 11.71
C VAL A 53 24.45 3.29 11.77
N SER A 54 23.26 3.81 11.42
CA SER A 54 23.02 5.26 11.37
C SER A 54 21.58 5.67 11.64
N THR A 55 21.39 6.83 12.29
CA THR A 55 20.06 7.45 12.48
C THR A 55 19.45 7.91 11.16
N PHE A 56 20.27 8.28 10.17
CA PHE A 56 19.80 8.59 8.82
C PHE A 56 19.19 7.36 8.12
N GLY A 57 19.83 6.19 8.26
CA GLY A 57 19.30 4.93 7.77
C GLY A 57 17.96 4.56 8.43
N GLN A 58 17.85 4.83 9.74
CA GLN A 58 16.60 4.64 10.50
C GLN A 58 15.47 5.53 9.97
N SER A 59 15.72 6.82 9.80
CA SER A 59 14.73 7.72 9.21
C SER A 59 14.32 7.26 7.81
N THR A 60 15.28 6.81 7.00
CA THR A 60 15.03 6.34 5.63
C THR A 60 14.08 5.14 5.61
N ILE A 61 14.35 4.11 6.42
CA ILE A 61 13.50 2.91 6.44
C ILE A 61 12.12 3.20 7.06
N LEU A 62 12.06 4.00 8.12
CA LEU A 62 10.80 4.44 8.73
C LEU A 62 9.95 5.24 7.76
N ASP A 63 10.55 6.13 6.98
CA ASP A 63 9.83 6.92 5.98
C ASP A 63 9.22 6.05 4.89
N ARG A 64 9.87 4.94 4.52
CA ARG A 64 9.28 3.97 3.60
C ARG A 64 8.05 3.30 4.20
N PHE A 65 8.11 2.85 5.46
CA PHE A 65 6.97 2.28 6.16
C PHE A 65 5.82 3.30 6.30
N ARG A 66 6.13 4.53 6.71
CA ARG A 66 5.17 5.64 6.79
C ARG A 66 4.50 5.92 5.44
N THR A 67 5.26 5.88 4.35
CA THR A 67 4.71 6.11 3.00
C THR A 67 3.68 5.05 2.64
N VAL A 68 3.92 3.77 2.99
CA VAL A 68 2.97 2.68 2.71
C VAL A 68 1.65 2.89 3.46
N ILE A 69 1.70 3.22 4.76
CA ILE A 69 0.51 3.58 5.55
C ILE A 69 -0.15 4.84 4.96
N GLY A 70 0.66 5.83 4.60
CA GLY A 70 0.21 7.09 4.00
C GLY A 70 -0.59 6.93 2.72
N VAL A 71 -0.31 5.90 1.90
CA VAL A 71 -1.13 5.58 0.72
C VAL A 71 -2.58 5.23 1.11
N PHE A 72 -2.77 4.46 2.18
CA PHE A 72 -4.12 4.10 2.65
C PHE A 72 -4.84 5.28 3.29
N ASN A 73 -4.13 6.10 4.07
CA ASN A 73 -4.69 7.34 4.59
C ASN A 73 -5.10 8.29 3.46
N TYR A 74 -4.27 8.37 2.42
CA TYR A 74 -4.53 9.21 1.26
C TYR A 74 -5.79 8.77 0.51
N ILE A 75 -5.94 7.50 0.13
CA ILE A 75 -7.12 7.05 -0.64
C ILE A 75 -8.42 7.20 0.16
N ASN A 76 -8.33 7.26 1.49
CA ASN A 76 -9.45 7.50 2.39
C ASN A 76 -9.70 8.99 2.68
N HIS A 77 -8.80 9.88 2.27
CA HIS A 77 -9.00 11.32 2.42
C HIS A 77 -10.23 11.79 1.62
N PRO A 78 -11.10 12.68 2.15
CA PRO A 78 -12.32 13.11 1.48
C PRO A 78 -12.12 13.56 0.03
N SER A 79 -11.10 14.39 -0.23
CA SER A 79 -10.80 14.88 -1.58
C SER A 79 -10.39 13.77 -2.55
N ALA A 80 -9.63 12.78 -2.08
CA ALA A 80 -9.17 11.66 -2.92
C ALA A 80 -10.32 10.66 -3.17
N ARG A 81 -11.16 10.42 -2.14
CA ARG A 81 -12.34 9.57 -2.23
C ARG A 81 -13.31 10.04 -3.29
N THR A 82 -13.59 11.34 -3.37
CA THR A 82 -14.48 11.89 -4.41
C THR A 82 -14.00 11.52 -5.81
N ILE A 83 -12.69 11.65 -6.07
CA ILE A 83 -12.13 11.35 -7.38
C ILE A 83 -12.10 9.83 -7.63
N LEU A 84 -11.80 9.03 -6.60
CA LEU A 84 -11.86 7.57 -6.68
C LEU A 84 -13.27 7.07 -7.03
N ASN A 85 -14.28 7.53 -6.30
CA ASN A 85 -15.68 7.13 -6.51
C ASN A 85 -16.19 7.60 -7.88
N ARG A 86 -15.75 8.76 -8.36
CA ARG A 86 -16.02 9.20 -9.74
C ARG A 86 -15.42 8.22 -10.75
N ASN A 87 -14.14 7.89 -10.63
CA ASN A 87 -13.49 6.97 -11.57
C ASN A 87 -14.11 5.56 -11.56
N ILE A 88 -14.54 5.07 -10.39
CA ILE A 88 -15.24 3.79 -10.27
C ILE A 88 -16.58 3.85 -11.01
N ARG A 89 -17.35 4.93 -10.81
CA ARG A 89 -18.61 5.16 -11.54
C ARG A 89 -18.39 5.25 -13.05
N ASP A 90 -17.40 6.01 -13.51
CA ASP A 90 -17.11 6.15 -14.94
C ASP A 90 -16.75 4.80 -15.59
N MET A 91 -15.97 3.95 -14.90
CA MET A 91 -15.67 2.59 -15.37
C MET A 91 -16.91 1.70 -15.39
N ARG A 92 -17.77 1.81 -14.38
CA ARG A 92 -19.03 1.06 -14.32
C ARG A 92 -19.96 1.44 -15.47
N THR A 93 -20.09 2.73 -15.76
CA THR A 93 -20.86 3.25 -16.89
C THR A 93 -20.34 2.70 -18.21
N ALA A 94 -19.02 2.72 -18.42
CA ALA A 94 -18.41 2.15 -19.62
C ALA A 94 -18.70 0.64 -19.77
N LEU A 95 -18.70 -0.11 -18.67
CA LEU A 95 -19.08 -1.54 -18.69
C LEU A 95 -20.55 -1.76 -19.07
N ILE A 96 -21.45 -0.88 -18.61
CA ILE A 96 -22.87 -0.92 -19.00
C ILE A 96 -23.02 -0.65 -20.49
N GLU A 97 -22.34 0.37 -21.02
CA GLU A 97 -22.37 0.71 -22.45
C GLU A 97 -21.84 -0.45 -23.31
N ILE A 98 -20.75 -1.10 -22.88
CA ILE A 98 -20.21 -2.29 -23.54
C ILE A 98 -21.21 -3.45 -23.49
N GLY A 99 -21.85 -3.69 -22.34
CA GLY A 99 -22.87 -4.74 -22.21
C GLY A 99 -24.10 -4.51 -23.11
N GLY A 100 -24.50 -3.25 -23.28
CA GLY A 100 -25.57 -2.86 -24.21
C GLY A 100 -25.21 -3.12 -25.68
N ALA A 101 -23.94 -2.90 -26.06
CA ALA A 101 -23.44 -3.17 -27.41
C ALA A 101 -23.14 -4.65 -27.66
N VAL A 102 -22.69 -5.39 -26.64
CA VAL A 102 -22.31 -6.80 -26.70
C VAL A 102 -23.01 -7.53 -25.54
N PRO A 103 -24.23 -8.06 -25.75
CA PRO A 103 -25.06 -8.61 -24.68
C PRO A 103 -24.42 -9.72 -23.86
N GLN A 104 -23.48 -10.48 -24.44
CA GLN A 104 -22.72 -11.52 -23.73
C GLN A 104 -21.86 -10.97 -22.59
N LEU A 105 -21.54 -9.67 -22.63
CA LEU A 105 -20.73 -8.98 -21.60
C LEU A 105 -21.56 -8.33 -20.51
N ASN A 106 -22.89 -8.38 -20.54
CA ASN A 106 -23.76 -7.85 -19.49
C ASN A 106 -23.40 -8.33 -18.06
N PRO A 107 -23.00 -9.60 -17.82
CA PRO A 107 -22.58 -10.06 -16.50
C PRO A 107 -21.36 -9.33 -15.94
N ALA A 108 -20.54 -8.66 -16.78
CA ALA A 108 -19.33 -7.98 -16.34
C ALA A 108 -19.61 -6.83 -15.36
N VAL A 109 -20.78 -6.20 -15.42
CA VAL A 109 -21.17 -5.13 -14.48
C VAL A 109 -21.33 -5.69 -13.07
N ALA A 110 -22.02 -6.83 -12.92
CA ALA A 110 -22.18 -7.49 -11.63
C ALA A 110 -20.82 -7.95 -11.07
N LEU A 111 -19.98 -8.55 -11.94
CA LEU A 111 -18.62 -8.93 -11.57
C LEU A 111 -17.80 -7.72 -11.10
N PHE A 112 -17.94 -6.56 -11.75
CA PHE A 112 -17.25 -5.34 -11.35
C PHE A 112 -17.72 -4.83 -9.98
N ASP A 113 -19.04 -4.79 -9.73
CA ASP A 113 -19.64 -4.33 -8.48
C ASP A 113 -19.21 -5.21 -7.28
N GLU A 114 -18.98 -6.51 -7.50
CA GLU A 114 -18.42 -7.42 -6.51
C GLU A 114 -16.90 -7.31 -6.37
N PHE A 115 -16.19 -7.28 -7.51
CA PHE A 115 -14.74 -7.34 -7.55
C PHE A 115 -14.09 -6.10 -6.94
N VAL A 116 -14.59 -4.91 -7.25
CA VAL A 116 -13.91 -3.66 -6.88
C VAL A 116 -13.79 -3.49 -5.36
N PRO A 117 -14.87 -3.61 -4.56
CA PRO A 117 -14.76 -3.59 -3.10
C PRO A 117 -13.89 -4.71 -2.55
N ALA A 118 -14.07 -5.95 -3.05
CA ALA A 118 -13.31 -7.11 -2.59
C ALA A 118 -11.81 -6.95 -2.85
N TRP A 119 -11.43 -6.38 -3.99
CA TRP A 119 -10.04 -6.14 -4.36
C TRP A 119 -9.36 -5.13 -3.44
N TYR A 120 -10.02 -4.02 -3.10
CA TYR A 120 -9.46 -3.05 -2.15
C TYR A 120 -9.31 -3.63 -0.74
N GLN A 121 -10.28 -4.43 -0.29
CA GLN A 121 -10.20 -5.13 1.00
C GLN A 121 -9.04 -6.13 1.02
N TYR A 122 -8.91 -6.91 -0.04
CA TYR A 122 -7.81 -7.85 -0.21
C TYR A 122 -6.45 -7.16 -0.22
N ALA A 123 -6.31 -6.07 -0.97
CA ALA A 123 -5.09 -5.27 -1.03
C ALA A 123 -4.73 -4.67 0.34
N ALA A 124 -5.70 -4.13 1.08
CA ALA A 124 -5.51 -3.60 2.43
C ALA A 124 -4.97 -4.68 3.38
N ARG A 125 -5.61 -5.85 3.41
CA ARG A 125 -5.18 -6.98 4.24
C ARG A 125 -3.76 -7.43 3.90
N LEU A 126 -3.51 -7.72 2.62
CA LEU A 126 -2.19 -8.18 2.16
C LEU A 126 -1.07 -7.20 2.52
N ARG A 127 -1.32 -5.90 2.37
CA ARG A 127 -0.31 -4.87 2.64
C ARG A 127 -0.09 -4.65 4.12
N ARG A 128 -1.14 -4.78 4.93
CA ARG A 128 -1.03 -4.78 6.39
C ARG A 128 -0.14 -5.93 6.88
N ASP A 129 -0.40 -7.14 6.40
CA ASP A 129 0.36 -8.34 6.79
C ASP A 129 1.82 -8.24 6.32
N TRP A 130 2.03 -7.79 5.08
CA TRP A 130 3.36 -7.54 4.54
C TRP A 130 4.16 -6.53 5.39
N LEU A 131 3.57 -5.37 5.69
CA LEU A 131 4.25 -4.32 6.45
C LEU A 131 4.50 -4.75 7.90
N ARG A 132 3.57 -5.49 8.51
CA ARG A 132 3.74 -6.09 9.84
C ARG A 132 4.98 -6.97 9.91
N ARG A 133 5.19 -7.84 8.92
CA ARG A 133 6.38 -8.70 8.86
C ARG A 133 7.66 -7.89 8.81
N LEU A 134 7.72 -6.84 7.97
CA LEU A 134 8.93 -6.01 7.87
C LEU A 134 9.19 -5.20 9.14
N LEU A 135 8.17 -4.56 9.72
CA LEU A 135 8.31 -3.83 10.99
C LEU A 135 8.79 -4.76 12.12
N THR A 136 8.24 -5.98 12.18
CA THR A 136 8.65 -6.98 13.16
C THR A 136 10.10 -7.42 12.92
N ALA A 137 10.48 -7.75 11.68
CA ALA A 137 11.85 -8.11 11.33
C ALA A 137 12.85 -6.99 11.65
N THR A 138 12.50 -5.72 11.40
CA THR A 138 13.34 -4.58 11.77
C THR A 138 13.50 -4.47 13.28
N ARG A 139 12.42 -4.61 14.05
CA ARG A 139 12.47 -4.57 15.52
C ARG A 139 13.33 -5.71 16.08
N ASP A 140 13.13 -6.92 15.58
CA ASP A 140 13.83 -8.11 16.04
C ASP A 140 15.33 -8.00 15.72
N ARG A 141 15.69 -7.46 14.54
CA ARG A 141 17.08 -7.16 14.19
C ARG A 141 17.73 -6.18 15.17
N VAL A 142 17.06 -5.09 15.54
CA VAL A 142 17.58 -4.14 16.53
C VAL A 142 17.80 -4.81 17.89
N ASN A 143 16.85 -5.63 18.34
CA ASN A 143 16.97 -6.36 19.60
C ASN A 143 18.13 -7.36 19.58
N ASP A 144 18.34 -8.05 18.46
CA ASP A 144 19.44 -8.99 18.29
C ASP A 144 20.80 -8.28 18.34
N GLU A 145 20.95 -7.14 17.67
CA GLU A 145 22.18 -6.33 17.73
C GLU A 145 22.51 -5.89 19.16
N ILE A 146 21.51 -5.41 19.90
CA ILE A 146 21.67 -5.03 21.32
C ILE A 146 22.08 -6.24 22.15
N ARG A 147 21.44 -7.40 21.94
CA ARG A 147 21.69 -8.63 22.71
C ARG A 147 23.12 -9.15 22.51
N VAL A 148 23.67 -9.02 21.30
CA VAL A 148 25.07 -9.43 21.03
C VAL A 148 26.11 -8.36 21.42
N GLY A 149 25.66 -7.23 21.99
CA GLY A 149 26.54 -6.17 22.50
C GLY A 149 26.89 -5.09 21.47
N ASN A 150 26.28 -5.11 20.28
CA ASN A 150 26.50 -4.08 19.27
C ASN A 150 25.71 -2.82 19.61
N ARG A 151 26.30 -1.66 19.31
CA ARG A 151 25.66 -0.35 19.54
C ARG A 151 24.83 0.03 18.32
N VAL A 152 23.51 0.02 18.48
CA VAL A 152 22.59 0.63 17.50
C VAL A 152 22.33 2.09 17.89
N PRO A 153 22.61 3.08 17.02
CA PRO A 153 22.36 4.49 17.31
C PRO A 153 20.88 4.72 17.63
N GLY A 154 20.56 5.46 18.70
CA GLY A 154 19.16 5.85 18.99
C GLY A 154 18.17 4.67 19.14
N ALA A 155 18.64 3.47 19.48
CA ALA A 155 17.84 2.24 19.40
C ALA A 155 16.48 2.31 20.14
N GLN A 156 16.45 2.96 21.30
CA GLN A 156 15.21 3.13 22.07
C GLN A 156 14.15 3.92 21.27
N GLN A 157 14.54 5.05 20.67
CA GLN A 157 13.63 5.84 19.85
C GLN A 157 13.24 5.08 18.58
N PHE A 158 14.18 4.37 17.97
CA PHE A 158 13.89 3.59 16.77
C PHE A 158 12.86 2.47 17.03
N ILE A 159 13.01 1.74 18.15
CA ILE A 159 12.02 0.73 18.57
C ILE A 159 10.66 1.37 18.88
N ALA A 160 10.65 2.53 19.54
CA ALA A 160 9.42 3.27 19.83
C ALA A 160 8.69 3.67 18.53
N ASP A 161 9.42 4.19 17.55
CA ASP A 161 8.88 4.55 16.23
C ASP A 161 8.34 3.33 15.48
N ILE A 162 9.03 2.19 15.53
CA ILE A 162 8.56 0.94 14.92
C ILE A 162 7.26 0.47 15.59
N ASN A 163 7.21 0.45 16.92
CA ASN A 163 6.01 0.05 17.67
C ASN A 163 4.83 0.98 17.40
N TYR A 164 5.09 2.28 17.26
CA TYR A 164 4.08 3.23 16.81
C TYR A 164 3.56 2.87 15.42
N LEU A 165 4.42 2.57 14.45
CA LEU A 165 3.96 2.17 13.11
C LEU A 165 3.18 0.86 13.12
N ILE A 166 3.54 -0.09 13.99
CA ILE A 166 2.77 -1.33 14.18
C ILE A 166 1.35 -1.02 14.68
N SER A 167 1.18 -0.09 15.62
CA SER A 167 -0.16 0.29 16.11
C SER A 167 -1.01 1.01 15.07
N ARG A 168 -0.38 1.62 14.05
CA ARG A 168 -1.06 2.30 12.93
C ARG A 168 -1.45 1.37 11.78
N LEU A 169 -1.12 0.07 11.85
CA LEU A 169 -1.42 -0.88 10.78
C LEU A 169 -2.93 -1.05 10.53
N ASP A 170 -3.75 -0.86 11.55
CA ASP A 170 -5.20 -0.97 11.42
C ASP A 170 -5.83 0.20 10.66
N ASP A 171 -5.11 1.32 10.49
CA ASP A 171 -5.53 2.42 9.61
C ASP A 171 -5.45 2.06 8.12
N MET A 172 -4.75 0.98 7.77
CA MET A 172 -4.64 0.51 6.40
C MET A 172 -5.95 -0.16 5.98
N VAL A 173 -6.98 0.64 5.69
CA VAL A 173 -8.33 0.18 5.37
C VAL A 173 -8.70 0.45 3.91
N ALA A 174 -9.59 -0.39 3.38
CA ALA A 174 -10.18 -0.17 2.07
C ALA A 174 -11.03 1.12 2.06
N PRO A 175 -11.04 1.87 0.95
CA PRO A 175 -11.90 3.04 0.82
C PRO A 175 -13.37 2.60 0.78
N PRO A 176 -14.29 3.37 1.37
CA PRO A 176 -15.71 3.14 1.24
C PRO A 176 -16.15 3.48 -0.19
N ILE A 177 -16.67 2.47 -0.90
CA ILE A 177 -17.05 2.57 -2.31
C ILE A 177 -18.56 2.82 -2.40
N GLU A 178 -18.93 3.93 -3.02
CA GLU A 178 -20.33 4.27 -3.27
C GLU A 178 -20.90 3.39 -4.39
N ARG A 179 -22.02 2.72 -4.12
CA ARG A 179 -22.69 1.79 -5.06
C ARG A 179 -23.79 2.47 -5.91
N THR A 180 -23.80 3.79 -5.94
CA THR A 180 -24.86 4.60 -6.59
C THR A 180 -24.45 5.08 -7.96
#